data_AF-A0A2N8PRV7-F1
#
_entry.id   AF-A0A2N8PRV7-F1
#
_cell.length_a   1.000
_cell.length_b   1.000
_cell.length_c   1.000
_cell.angle_alpha   90.00
_cell.angle_beta   90.00
_cell.angle_gamma   90.00
#
_symmetry.space_group_name_H-M   'P 1'
#
loop_
_entity.id
_entity.type
_entity.pdbx_description
1 polymer ?
#
loop_
_entity_poly.entity_id
_entity_poly.type
_entity_poly.pdbx_seq_one_letter_code
_entity_poly.pdbx_strand_id
1 'polypeptide(L)' 'MKFICLSCGEKESIPMDVVKFLDDADIANDPNNPPQFTCEKCGKEMYPEYYRNALGIEFKISDVQ' A
#
# COMPACT_ATOMS: atom_id res chain seq x y z
N MET A 1 8.84 -1.20 -3.86
CA MET A 1 8.08 -1.91 -2.82
C MET A 1 6.97 -2.73 -3.48
N LYS A 2 6.64 -3.92 -2.97
CA LYS A 2 5.60 -4.78 -3.56
C LYS A 2 4.21 -4.47 -3.00
N PHE A 3 3.26 -4.33 -3.90
CA PHE A 3 1.83 -4.30 -3.63
C PHE A 3 1.18 -5.53 -4.22
N ILE A 4 0.18 -6.08 -3.53
CA ILE A 4 -0.51 -7.32 -3.88
C ILE A 4 -2.00 -6.98 -4.05
N CYS A 5 -2.55 -7.30 -5.20
CA CYS A 5 -3.98 -7.12 -5.45
C CYS A 5 -4.80 -8.04 -4.55
N LEU A 6 -5.75 -7.45 -3.81
CA LEU A 6 -6.61 -8.17 -2.88
C LEU A 6 -7.61 -9.11 -3.56
N SER A 7 -7.86 -8.93 -4.86
CA SER A 7 -8.82 -9.75 -5.61
C SER A 7 -8.18 -10.85 -6.45
N CYS A 8 -7.07 -10.57 -7.14
CA CYS A 8 -6.46 -11.53 -8.08
C CYS A 8 -5.04 -11.97 -7.74
N GLY A 9 -4.44 -11.41 -6.68
CA GLY A 9 -3.10 -11.77 -6.22
C GLY A 9 -1.95 -11.27 -7.10
N GLU A 10 -2.23 -10.46 -8.12
CA GLU A 10 -1.19 -9.83 -8.95
C GLU A 10 -0.25 -8.97 -8.09
N LYS A 11 1.05 -8.99 -8.42
CA LYS A 11 2.08 -8.29 -7.65
C LYS A 11 2.70 -7.18 -8.48
N GLU A 12 2.60 -5.96 -7.99
CA GLU A 12 3.13 -4.78 -8.68
C GLU A 12 4.25 -4.16 -7.85
N SER A 13 5.30 -3.72 -8.52
CA SER A 13 6.44 -3.05 -7.89
C SER A 13 6.25 -1.54 -7.99
N ILE A 14 5.82 -0.93 -6.90
CA ILE A 14 5.63 0.52 -6.81
C ILE A 14 6.91 1.16 -6.26
N PRO A 15 7.46 2.21 -6.90
CA PRO A 15 8.63 2.93 -6.40
C PRO A 15 8.43 3.46 -4.96
N MET A 16 9.45 3.34 -4.11
CA MET A 16 9.34 3.69 -2.69
C MET A 16 9.17 5.20 -2.45
N ASP A 17 9.75 6.01 -3.32
CA ASP A 17 9.57 7.46 -3.35
C ASP A 17 8.12 7.85 -3.61
N VAL A 18 7.44 7.17 -4.53
CA VAL A 18 5.99 7.36 -4.78
C VAL A 18 5.16 6.97 -3.56
N VAL A 19 5.46 5.81 -2.94
CA VAL A 19 4.75 5.35 -1.73
C VAL A 19 4.92 6.37 -0.60
N LYS A 20 6.14 6.83 -0.34
CA LYS A 20 6.42 7.82 0.71
C LYS A 20 5.79 9.17 0.43
N PHE A 21 5.85 9.64 -0.82
CA PHE A 21 5.26 10.93 -1.19
C PHE A 21 3.75 10.97 -0.93
N LEU A 22 3.04 9.88 -1.26
CA LEU A 22 1.60 9.76 -1.00
C LEU A 22 1.31 9.61 0.50
N ASP A 23 2.05 8.75 1.19
CA ASP A 23 1.91 8.55 2.63
C ASP A 23 2.14 9.85 3.40
N ASP A 24 3.22 10.59 3.10
CA ASP A 24 3.54 11.87 3.75
C ASP A 24 2.43 12.92 3.53
N ALA A 25 1.71 12.86 2.40
CA ALA A 25 0.58 13.76 2.13
C ALA A 25 -0.67 13.39 2.95
N ASP A 26 -0.90 12.11 3.19
CA ASP A 26 -2.12 11.60 3.84
C ASP A 26 -1.95 11.33 5.35
N ILE A 27 -0.72 11.15 5.85
CA ILE A 27 -0.43 10.68 7.22
C ILE A 27 -1.00 11.58 8.32
N ALA A 28 -1.22 12.87 8.03
CA ALA A 28 -1.84 13.81 8.96
C ALA A 28 -3.35 13.57 9.14
N ASN A 29 -4.00 12.97 8.15
CA ASN A 29 -5.44 12.73 8.11
C ASN A 29 -5.78 11.24 8.30
N ASP A 30 -4.98 10.34 7.73
CA ASP A 30 -5.24 8.90 7.74
C ASP A 30 -3.97 8.06 8.00
N PRO A 31 -3.40 8.13 9.22
CA PRO A 31 -2.16 7.43 9.54
C PRO A 31 -2.29 5.91 9.65
N ASN A 32 -3.52 5.37 9.65
CA ASN A 32 -3.80 3.94 9.84
C ASN A 32 -4.14 3.23 8.53
N ASN A 33 -3.96 3.89 7.38
CA ASN A 33 -4.05 3.26 6.07
C ASN A 33 -2.75 3.50 5.29
N PRO A 34 -2.25 2.48 4.56
CA PRO A 34 -1.16 2.71 3.62
C PRO A 34 -1.71 3.38 2.34
N PRO A 35 -0.82 3.97 1.51
CA PRO A 35 -1.20 4.44 0.18
C PRO A 35 -1.92 3.36 -0.63
N GLN A 36 -3.03 3.73 -1.26
CA GLN A 36 -3.88 2.82 -2.02
C GLN A 36 -3.56 2.88 -3.51
N PHE A 37 -3.42 1.71 -4.15
CA PHE A 37 -3.19 1.60 -5.59
C PHE A 37 -4.27 0.73 -6.24
N THR A 38 -4.53 1.01 -7.52
CA THR A 38 -5.45 0.21 -8.33
C THR A 38 -4.64 -0.77 -9.16
N CYS A 39 -4.97 -2.06 -9.07
CA CYS A 39 -4.31 -3.11 -9.83
C CYS A 39 -4.48 -2.90 -11.34
N GLU A 40 -3.39 -2.90 -12.08
CA GLU A 40 -3.38 -2.71 -13.55
C GLU A 40 -4.09 -3.86 -14.27
N LYS A 41 -4.12 -5.06 -13.68
CA LYS A 41 -4.72 -6.25 -14.30
C LYS A 41 -6.24 -6.34 -14.17
N CYS A 42 -6.80 -5.96 -13.02
CA CYS A 42 -8.23 -6.16 -12.73
C CYS A 42 -8.97 -4.95 -12.17
N GLY A 43 -8.28 -3.82 -11.96
CA GLY A 43 -8.89 -2.58 -11.49
C GLY A 43 -9.34 -2.61 -10.02
N LYS A 44 -8.91 -3.61 -9.24
CA LYS A 44 -9.24 -3.75 -7.82
C LYS A 44 -8.11 -3.25 -6.93
N GLU A 45 -8.43 -2.99 -5.67
CA GLU A 45 -7.51 -2.47 -4.67
C GLU A 45 -6.29 -3.38 -4.47
N MET A 46 -5.15 -2.73 -4.21
CA MET A 46 -3.91 -3.38 -3.84
C MET A 46 -3.45 -2.93 -2.47
N TYR A 47 -2.78 -3.85 -1.76
CA TYR A 47 -2.26 -3.61 -0.43
C TYR A 47 -0.76 -3.95 -0.38
N PRO A 48 0.05 -3.23 0.42
CA PRO A 48 1.48 -3.53 0.54
C PRO A 48 1.75 -4.96 1.05
N GLU A 49 2.81 -5.60 0.55
CA GLU A 49 3.30 -6.87 1.15
C GLU A 49 3.78 -6.62 2.60
N TYR A 50 4.56 -5.55 2.82
CA TYR A 50 4.94 -5.03 4.13
C TYR A 50 5.41 -3.57 4.03
N TYR A 51 4.71 -2.62 4.66
CA TYR A 51 5.09 -1.20 4.73
C TYR A 51 5.17 -0.73 6.18
N ARG A 52 6.06 0.21 6.47
CA ARG A 52 6.11 0.92 7.75
C ARG A 52 6.16 2.43 7.49
N ASN A 53 5.16 3.16 7.95
CA ASN A 53 5.08 4.61 7.75
C ASN A 53 6.02 5.40 8.69
N ALA A 54 6.07 6.72 8.52
CA ALA A 54 6.93 7.60 9.32
C ALA A 54 6.58 7.63 10.81
N LEU A 55 5.34 7.30 11.19
CA LEU A 55 4.90 7.16 12.59
C LEU A 55 5.25 5.79 13.18
N GLY A 56 5.81 4.89 12.37
CA GLY A 56 6.23 3.56 12.78
C GLY A 56 5.12 2.51 12.76
N ILE A 57 3.93 2.83 12.24
CA ILE A 57 2.82 1.91 12.04
C ILE A 57 3.17 0.95 10.90
N GLU A 58 2.93 -0.34 11.12
CA GLU A 58 3.20 -1.39 10.14
C GLU A 58 1.92 -1.85 9.45
N PHE A 59 2.01 -2.10 8.16
CA PHE A 59 0.95 -2.62 7.32
C PHE A 59 1.44 -3.89 6.62
N LYS A 60 0.71 -4.99 6.79
CA LYS A 60 1.06 -6.30 6.21
C LYS A 60 -0.13 -6.84 5.44
N ILE A 61 0.13 -7.53 4.33
CA ILE A 61 -0.93 -8.18 3.56
C ILE A 61 -1.77 -9.18 4.39
N SER A 62 -1.17 -9.77 5.42
CA SER A 62 -1.84 -10.65 6.38
C SER A 62 -2.90 -9.95 7.25
N ASP A 63 -2.91 -8.62 7.30
CA ASP A 63 -3.89 -7.87 8.08
C ASP A 63 -5.26 -7.81 7.37
N VAL A 64 -5.29 -8.15 6.07
CA VAL A 64 -6.47 -8.01 5.18
C VAL A 64 -6.78 -9.27 4.34
N GLN A 65 -6.03 -10.36 4.53
CA GLN A 65 -6.23 -11.66 3.86
C GLN A 65 -6.79 -12.74 4.79
#